data_AF-A0A3E1DH30-F1
#
_entry.id   AF-A0A3E1DH30-F1
#
_cell.length_a   1.000
_cell.length_b   1.000
_cell.length_c   1.000
_cell.angle_alpha   90.00
_cell.angle_beta   90.00
_cell.angle_gamma   90.00
#
_symmetry.space_group_name_H-M   'P 1'
#
loop_
_entity.id
_entity.type
_entity.pdbx_description
1 polymer ?
#
loop_
_entity_poly.entity_id
_entity_poly.type
_entity_poly.pdbx_seq_one_letter_code
_entity_poly.pdbx_strand_id
1 'polypeptide(L)'
;MSINGFIVINDLLPFFYTQEALSHVAKCVDQVQEKLDRRLLMENLSSYLSFTHSEMSEGEFLSEVSQRTGCAILLDVNNLYVNA
;
A
#
# COMPACT_ATOMS: atom_id res chain seq x y z
N MET A 1 -11.31 -18.88 11.65
CA MET A 1 -11.30 -18.22 12.98
C MET A 1 -9.84 -18.07 13.38
N SER A 2 -9.26 -16.89 13.22
CA SER A 2 -7.93 -16.57 13.74
C SER A 2 -7.98 -15.24 14.45
N ILE A 3 -7.38 -15.24 15.62
CA ILE A 3 -7.34 -14.23 16.66
C ILE A 3 -6.02 -13.48 16.45
N ASN A 4 -6.00 -12.16 16.72
CA ASN A 4 -4.88 -11.21 16.60
C ASN A 4 -4.75 -10.48 15.25
N GLY A 5 -5.62 -9.48 15.03
CA GLY A 5 -5.26 -8.09 14.65
C GLY A 5 -4.37 -7.77 13.45
N PHE A 6 -3.83 -8.74 12.73
CA PHE A 6 -3.03 -8.57 11.53
C PHE A 6 -3.63 -9.45 10.44
N ILE A 7 -4.36 -8.81 9.54
CA ILE A 7 -4.80 -9.47 8.31
C ILE A 7 -3.57 -9.57 7.42
N VAL A 8 -3.00 -10.77 7.32
CA VAL A 8 -2.09 -11.09 6.22
C VAL A 8 -2.99 -11.35 5.01
N ILE A 9 -3.21 -10.33 4.19
CA ILE A 9 -3.88 -10.47 2.89
C ILE A 9 -2.86 -11.07 1.96
N ASN A 10 -2.75 -12.39 1.97
CA ASN A 10 -2.03 -13.12 0.96
C ASN A 10 -2.94 -13.17 -0.27
N ASP A 11 -2.54 -12.43 -1.31
CA ASP A 11 -2.97 -12.46 -2.71
C ASP A 11 -4.48 -12.60 -3.03
N LEU A 12 -4.98 -11.64 -3.81
CA LEU A 12 -6.20 -11.68 -4.65
C LEU A 12 -7.46 -10.97 -4.14
N LEU A 13 -7.45 -10.28 -3.00
CA LEU A 13 -8.58 -9.40 -2.68
C LEU A 13 -8.43 -8.05 -3.41
N PRO A 14 -9.52 -7.52 -4.01
CA PRO A 14 -9.51 -6.19 -4.63
C PRO A 14 -9.01 -5.14 -3.62
N PHE A 15 -7.84 -4.56 -3.87
CA PHE A 15 -7.38 -3.42 -3.10
C PHE A 15 -7.93 -2.14 -3.74
N PHE A 16 -8.84 -1.48 -3.05
CA PHE A 16 -9.43 -0.22 -3.52
C PHE A 16 -8.58 0.95 -3.04
N TYR A 17 -8.06 1.74 -3.99
CA TYR A 17 -7.34 2.98 -3.68
C TYR A 17 -8.34 4.08 -3.30
N THR A 18 -8.85 4.02 -2.07
CA THR A 18 -9.76 5.02 -1.48
C THR A 18 -9.05 5.88 -0.44
N GLN A 19 -9.65 7.02 -0.09
CA GLN A 19 -9.14 7.89 0.96
C GLN A 19 -9.14 7.22 2.35
N GLU A 20 -10.09 6.31 2.61
CA GLU A 20 -10.14 5.49 3.82
C GLU A 20 -8.95 4.53 3.88
N ALA A 21 -8.71 3.78 2.79
CA ALA A 21 -7.57 2.88 2.68
C ALA A 21 -6.24 3.64 2.84
N LEU A 22 -6.12 4.82 2.23
CA LEU A 22 -4.95 5.68 2.35
C LEU A 22 -4.70 6.08 3.82
N SER A 23 -5.74 6.50 4.53
CA SER A 23 -5.65 6.90 5.94
C SER A 23 -5.26 5.71 6.84
N HIS A 24 -5.81 4.54 6.57
CA HIS A 24 -5.48 3.31 7.30
C HIS A 24 -4.04 2.87 7.06
N VAL A 25 -3.61 2.81 5.79
CA VAL A 25 -2.25 2.41 5.42
C VAL A 25 -1.22 3.36 6.00
N ALA A 26 -1.43 4.68 5.89
CA ALA A 26 -0.51 5.66 6.45
C ALA A 26 -0.31 5.46 7.97
N LYS A 27 -1.41 5.26 8.71
CA LYS A 27 -1.35 4.97 10.15
C LYS A 27 -0.57 3.69 10.45
N CYS A 28 -0.77 2.63 9.68
CA CYS A 28 -0.01 1.38 9.88
C CYS A 28 1.48 1.57 9.60
N VAL A 29 1.84 2.31 8.55
CA VAL A 29 3.23 2.62 8.23
C VAL A 29 3.88 3.39 9.38
N ASP A 30 3.24 4.45 9.87
CA ASP A 30 3.78 5.24 10.99
C ASP A 30 3.97 4.39 12.24
N GLN A 31 2.99 3.57 12.61
CA GLN A 31 3.10 2.67 13.77
C GLN A 31 4.28 1.70 13.65
N VAL A 32 4.52 1.15 12.45
CA VAL A 32 5.64 0.24 12.23
C VAL A 32 6.97 1.00 12.24
N GLN A 33 7.04 2.18 11.61
CA GLN A 33 8.24 3.02 11.64
C GLN A 33 8.61 3.44 13.07
N GLU A 34 7.64 3.88 13.87
CA GLU A 34 7.82 4.20 15.30
C GLU A 34 8.30 2.99 16.09
N LYS A 35 7.75 1.80 15.79
CA LYS A 35 8.11 0.57 16.51
C LYS A 35 9.51 0.06 16.15
N LEU A 36 9.93 0.23 14.90
CA LEU A 36 11.22 -0.24 14.39
C LEU A 36 12.33 0.81 14.46
N ASP A 37 11.98 2.07 14.72
CA ASP A 37 12.86 3.25 14.66
C ASP A 37 13.63 3.34 13.33
N ARG A 38 12.91 3.05 12.24
CA ARG A 38 13.47 2.96 10.88
C ARG A 38 12.48 3.45 9.85
N ARG A 39 13.00 4.11 8.81
CA ARG A 39 12.23 4.42 7.61
C ARG A 39 11.92 3.14 6.82
N LEU A 40 10.66 2.96 6.45
CA LEU A 40 10.23 1.84 5.61
C LEU A 40 10.33 2.17 4.12
N LEU A 41 10.34 1.12 3.32
CA LEU A 41 10.15 1.18 1.88
C LEU A 41 8.80 0.52 1.54
N MET A 42 7.97 1.19 0.76
CA MET A 42 6.71 0.67 0.26
C MET A 42 6.84 0.24 -1.20
N GLU A 43 6.49 -1.01 -1.49
CA GLU A 43 6.52 -1.57 -2.84
C GLU A 43 5.18 -1.34 -3.55
N ASN A 44 5.23 -1.10 -4.87
CA ASN A 44 4.02 -1.11 -5.69
C ASN A 44 3.49 -2.54 -5.83
N LEU A 45 2.16 -2.68 -5.82
CA LEU A 45 1.53 -3.98 -5.94
C LEU A 45 1.53 -4.38 -7.43
N SER A 46 1.87 -5.63 -7.74
CA SER A 46 1.58 -6.20 -9.06
C SER A 46 0.06 -6.35 -9.21
N SER A 47 -0.57 -5.49 -10.01
CA SER A 47 -2.01 -5.44 -10.20
C SER A 47 -2.44 -6.51 -11.21
N TYR A 48 -2.94 -7.65 -10.73
CA TYR A 48 -3.78 -8.53 -11.57
C TYR A 48 -5.21 -8.00 -11.76
N LEU A 49 -5.57 -6.89 -11.11
CA LEU A 49 -6.94 -6.42 -11.03
C LEU A 49 -7.01 -4.89 -10.98
N SER A 50 -7.03 -4.25 -12.14
CA SER A 50 -7.49 -2.87 -12.29
C SER A 50 -9.01 -2.82 -12.04
N PHE A 51 -9.44 -2.32 -10.88
CA PHE A 51 -10.86 -2.21 -10.54
C PHE A 51 -11.45 -0.80 -10.71
N THR A 52 -12.71 -0.81 -11.15
CA THR A 52 -13.56 0.31 -11.57
C THR A 52 -14.06 1.25 -10.44
N HIS A 53 -13.62 1.05 -9.19
CA HIS A 53 -14.11 1.81 -8.01
C HIS A 53 -12.98 2.49 -7.18
N SER A 54 -11.82 2.68 -7.78
CA SER A 54 -10.73 3.43 -7.13
C SER A 54 -10.99 4.94 -7.22
N GLU A 55 -10.75 5.66 -6.13
CA GLU A 55 -10.87 7.13 -6.09
C GLU A 55 -9.61 7.82 -6.60
N MET A 56 -8.48 7.12 -6.58
CA MET A 56 -7.18 7.57 -7.07
C MET A 56 -6.46 6.43 -7.79
N SER A 57 -5.47 6.78 -8.61
CA SER A 57 -4.56 5.80 -9.21
C SER A 57 -3.62 5.19 -8.18
N GLU A 58 -3.02 4.04 -8.51
CA GLU A 58 -1.98 3.42 -7.68
C GLU A 58 -0.81 4.39 -7.42
N GLY A 59 -0.35 5.09 -8.47
CA GLY A 59 0.76 6.04 -8.35
C GLY A 59 0.43 7.21 -7.41
N GLU A 60 -0.79 7.75 -7.49
CA GLU A 60 -1.27 8.77 -6.56
C GLU A 60 -1.34 8.23 -5.13
N PHE A 61 -1.85 7.01 -4.94
CA PHE A 61 -1.93 6.38 -3.63
C PHE A 61 -0.55 6.20 -2.99
N LEU A 62 0.41 5.63 -3.72
CA LEU A 62 1.78 5.42 -3.23
C LEU A 62 2.47 6.76 -2.92
N SER A 63 2.29 7.75 -3.79
CA SER A 63 2.82 9.10 -3.56
C SER A 63 2.24 9.71 -2.28
N GLU A 64 0.93 9.64 -2.07
CA GLU A 64 0.26 10.15 -0.88
C GLU A 64 0.72 9.45 0.41
N VAL A 65 0.87 8.12 0.40
CA VAL A 65 1.40 7.39 1.56
C VAL A 65 2.83 7.84 1.88
N SER A 66 3.70 7.94 0.87
CA SER A 66 5.08 8.39 1.05
C SER A 66 5.15 9.81 1.61
N GLN A 67 4.34 10.72 1.08
CA GLN A 67 4.30 12.11 1.55
C GLN A 67 3.83 12.23 3.00
N ARG A 68 2.81 11.46 3.40
CA ARG A 68 2.24 11.52 4.76
C ARG A 68 3.13 10.91 5.83
N THR A 69 3.82 9.83 5.50
CA THR A 69 4.55 8.98 6.47
C THR A 69 6.07 9.15 6.40
N GLY A 70 6.58 9.77 5.33
CA GLY A 70 8.01 9.87 5.06
C GLY A 70 8.68 8.55 4.68
N CYS A 71 7.91 7.48 4.40
CA CYS A 71 8.44 6.25 3.84
C CYS A 71 8.96 6.46 2.41
N ALA A 72 9.94 5.66 2.00
CA ALA A 72 10.43 5.67 0.62
C ALA A 72 9.64 4.68 -0.24
N ILE A 73 9.70 4.84 -1.57
CA ILE A 73 9.06 3.91 -2.51
C ILE A 73 10.11 2.95 -3.09
N LEU A 74 9.85 1.65 -3.00
CA LEU A 74 10.56 0.62 -3.74
C LEU A 74 9.76 0.33 -5.02
N LEU A 75 10.20 0.88 -6.15
CA LEU A 75 9.52 0.67 -7.42
C LEU A 75 10.03 -0.63 -8.06
N ASP A 76 9.19 -1.66 -8.05
CA ASP A 76 9.42 -2.87 -8.82
C ASP A 76 8.94 -2.65 -10.27
N VAL A 77 9.92 -2.58 -11.18
CA VAL A 77 9.71 -2.37 -12.61
C VAL A 77 9.10 -3.58 -13.32
N ASN A 78 9.30 -4.78 -12.79
CA ASN A 78 8.67 -5.98 -13.32
C ASN A 78 7.18 -5.96 -13.01
N ASN A 79 6.81 -5.55 -11.80
CA ASN A 79 5.41 -5.32 -11.43
C ASN A 79 4.80 -4.23 -12.33
N LEU A 80 5.53 -3.15 -12.63
CA LEU A 80 5.05 -2.11 -13.56
C LEU A 80 4.82 -2.63 -14.99
N TYR A 81 5.72 -3.48 -15.52
CA TYR A 81 5.61 -4.02 -16.88
C TYR A 81 4.47 -5.03 -17.05
N VAL A 82 4.18 -5.82 -16.01
CA VAL A 82 3.02 -6.74 -16.00
C VAL A 82 1.70 -5.97 -15.89
N ASN A 83 1.71 -4.76 -15.32
CA ASN A 83 0.54 -3.91 -15.10
C ASN A 83 0.22 -2.94 -16.27
N ALA A 84 1.06 -2.84 -17.30
CA ALA A 84 0.97 -1.85 -18.39
C ALA A 84 0.04 -2.25 -19.55
#